data_AF-A0A0R3SN08-F1
#
_entry.id   AF-A0A0R3SN08-F1
#
_cell.length_a   1.000
_cell.length_b   1.000
_cell.length_c   1.000
_cell.angle_alpha   90.00
_cell.angle_beta   90.00
_cell.angle_gamma   90.00
#
_symmetry.space_group_name_H-M   'P 1'
#
loop_
_entity.id
_entity.type
_entity.pdbx_description
1 polymer ?
#
loop_
_entity_poly.entity_id
_entity_poly.type
_entity_poly.pdbx_seq_one_letter_code
_entity_poly.pdbx_strand_id
1 'polypeptide(L)' 'MLKIAESVMGDNRTNAFCKSQVIQECHERPFEAATCAEYAEKNRLPYCLNGGVCLHFWTSLRCSCEMTTFTGNRCHLPS' A
#
# COMPACT_ATOMS: atom_id res chain seq x y z
N MET A 1 15.88 24.16 -2.23
CA MET A 1 14.55 23.72 -2.73
C MET A 1 14.77 22.80 -3.92
N LEU A 2 15.14 21.54 -3.70
CA LEU A 2 15.28 20.56 -4.76
C LEU A 2 14.09 19.61 -4.66
N LYS A 3 13.27 19.60 -5.71
CA LYS A 3 12.12 18.73 -5.87
C LYS A 3 12.61 17.27 -5.78
N ILE A 4 12.20 16.57 -4.73
CA ILE A 4 12.63 15.20 -4.40
C ILE A 4 12.12 14.15 -5.42
N ALA A 5 11.44 14.56 -6.49
CA ALA A 5 10.86 13.65 -7.48
C ALA A 5 11.42 13.74 -8.90
N GLU A 6 12.21 14.76 -9.26
CA GLU A 6 12.38 15.09 -10.69
C GLU A 6 13.79 14.95 -11.28
N SER A 7 14.83 14.63 -10.51
CA SER A 7 16.18 14.57 -11.09
C SER A 7 16.72 13.15 -11.22
N VAL A 8 16.58 12.64 -12.44
CA VAL A 8 17.39 11.60 -13.09
C VAL A 8 17.08 10.15 -12.67
N MET A 9 15.97 9.59 -13.15
CA MET A 9 15.79 8.13 -13.18
C MET A 9 15.09 7.71 -14.48
N GLY A 10 15.87 7.17 -15.42
CA GLY A 10 15.35 6.49 -16.61
C GLY A 10 14.53 5.26 -16.22
N ASP A 11 13.35 5.14 -16.85
CA ASP A 11 12.40 4.02 -17.01
C ASP A 11 12.13 3.01 -15.88
N ASN A 12 12.75 3.07 -14.70
CA ASN A 12 12.44 2.14 -13.62
C ASN A 12 12.54 2.82 -12.25
N ARG A 13 11.38 3.26 -11.76
CA ARG A 13 11.22 4.07 -10.54
C ARG A 13 11.23 3.24 -9.25
N THR A 14 12.26 2.43 -9.05
CA THR A 14 12.40 1.66 -7.81
C THR A 14 13.75 1.95 -7.17
N ASN A 15 13.72 2.43 -5.93
CA ASN A 15 14.93 2.60 -5.13
C ASN A 15 15.63 1.22 -4.98
N ALA A 16 16.93 1.19 -4.68
CA ALA A 16 17.68 -0.07 -4.58
C ALA A 16 17.11 -1.05 -3.54
N PHE A 17 16.47 -0.51 -2.49
CA PHE A 17 15.77 -1.29 -1.46
C PHE A 17 14.48 -1.95 -1.99
N CYS A 18 13.77 -1.28 -2.89
CA CYS A 18 12.57 -1.78 -3.56
C CYS A 18 12.92 -2.66 -4.77
N LYS A 19 14.15 -2.58 -5.31
CA LYS A 19 14.60 -3.39 -6.45
C LYS A 19 14.59 -4.89 -6.16
N SER A 20 14.83 -5.30 -4.90
CA SER A 20 14.67 -6.69 -4.44
C SER A 20 13.21 -7.09 -4.21
N GLN A 21 12.30 -6.12 -4.15
CA GLN A 21 10.85 -6.34 -4.07
C GLN A 21 10.16 -6.32 -5.45
N VAL A 22 10.89 -5.96 -6.50
CA VAL A 22 10.41 -6.05 -7.88
C VAL A 22 10.45 -7.52 -8.29
N ILE A 23 9.29 -8.17 -8.25
CA ILE A 23 9.07 -9.41 -9.01
C ILE A 23 9.09 -9.02 -10.49
N GLN A 24 9.79 -9.79 -11.33
CA GLN A 24 9.82 -9.56 -12.77
C GLN A 24 8.38 -9.63 -13.32
N GLU A 25 7.95 -8.65 -14.12
CA GLU A 25 6.55 -8.38 -14.54
C GLU A 25 5.62 -7.74 -13.47
N CYS A 26 6.09 -7.48 -12.25
CA CYS A 26 5.29 -6.83 -11.20
C CYS A 26 5.44 -5.31 -11.12
N HIS A 27 5.59 -4.64 -12.27
CA HIS A 27 5.71 -3.17 -12.32
C HIS A 27 4.34 -2.47 -12.32
N GLU A 28 3.29 -3.14 -12.81
CA GLU A 28 1.97 -2.55 -12.99
C GLU A 28 0.91 -3.31 -12.21
N ARG A 29 0.34 -2.66 -11.20
CA ARG A 29 -0.82 -3.19 -10.48
C ARG A 29 -1.96 -3.43 -11.50
N PRO A 30 -2.58 -4.63 -11.54
CA PRO A 30 -3.70 -4.91 -12.44
C PRO A 30 -4.81 -3.88 -12.29
N PHE A 31 -5.43 -3.47 -13.40
CA PHE A 31 -6.47 -2.43 -13.40
C PHE A 31 -7.67 -2.80 -12.51
N GLU A 32 -7.99 -4.09 -12.43
CA GLU A 32 -9.12 -4.63 -11.66
C GLU A 32 -8.78 -4.89 -10.18
N ALA A 33 -7.54 -4.63 -9.75
CA ALA A 33 -7.11 -4.91 -8.40
C ALA A 33 -7.72 -3.88 -7.41
N ALA A 34 -8.53 -4.37 -6.48
CA ALA A 34 -9.30 -3.55 -5.53
C ALA A 34 -8.47 -2.52 -4.74
N THR A 35 -8.78 -1.23 -4.88
CA THR A 35 -8.10 -0.16 -4.14
C THR A 35 -8.73 0.09 -2.76
N CYS A 36 -7.99 0.76 -1.87
CA CYS A 36 -8.50 1.17 -0.56
C CYS A 36 -9.75 2.07 -0.69
N ALA A 37 -9.77 2.96 -1.70
CA ALA A 37 -10.89 3.86 -1.96
C ALA A 37 -12.12 3.08 -2.44
N GLU A 38 -11.97 2.20 -3.43
CA GLU A 38 -13.06 1.34 -3.92
C GLU A 38 -13.63 0.45 -2.81
N TYR A 39 -12.78 -0.15 -1.99
CA TYR A 39 -13.25 -0.95 -0.84
C TYR A 39 -14.08 -0.08 0.11
N ALA A 40 -13.59 1.12 0.44
CA ALA A 40 -14.27 2.03 1.34
C ALA A 40 -15.61 2.51 0.79
N GLU A 41 -15.68 2.82 -0.51
CA GLU A 41 -16.91 3.20 -1.19
C GLU A 41 -17.93 2.05 -1.16
N LYS A 42 -17.51 0.85 -1.60
CA LYS A 42 -18.36 -0.34 -1.68
C LYS A 42 -18.92 -0.78 -0.33
N ASN A 43 -18.10 -0.74 0.72
CA ASN A 43 -18.47 -1.23 2.04
C ASN A 43 -18.92 -0.12 3.00
N ARG A 44 -18.81 1.16 2.59
CA ARG A 44 -19.02 2.35 3.43
C ARG A 44 -18.18 2.35 4.72
N LEU A 45 -17.01 1.71 4.69
CA LEU A 45 -16.10 1.60 5.83
C LEU A 45 -14.65 1.37 5.37
N PRO A 46 -13.64 1.92 6.07
CA PRO A 46 -12.25 1.74 5.70
C PRO A 46 -11.81 0.27 5.80
N TYR A 47 -10.91 -0.16 4.91
CA TYR A 47 -10.37 -1.52 4.97
C TYR A 47 -9.64 -1.77 6.30
N CYS A 48 -8.82 -0.85 6.77
CA CYS A 48 -8.15 -0.95 8.07
C CYS A 48 -8.98 -0.26 9.16
N LEU A 49 -9.05 -0.89 10.33
CA LEU A 49 -9.77 -0.37 11.49
C LEU A 49 -8.82 0.34 12.45
N ASN A 50 -9.38 1.02 13.46
CA ASN A 50 -8.66 1.61 14.58
C ASN A 50 -7.45 2.50 14.20
N GLY A 51 -7.59 3.27 13.11
CA GLY A 51 -6.54 4.17 12.63
C GLY A 51 -5.41 3.50 11.87
N GLY A 52 -5.52 2.21 11.54
CA GLY A 52 -4.55 1.52 10.70
C GLY A 52 -4.47 2.11 9.29
N VAL A 53 -3.28 2.09 8.69
CA VAL A 53 -3.03 2.63 7.35
C VAL A 53 -3.26 1.53 6.31
N CYS A 54 -4.15 1.80 5.35
CA CYS A 54 -4.42 0.89 4.23
C CYS A 54 -3.34 0.99 3.16
N LEU A 55 -2.76 -0.16 2.80
CA LEU A 55 -1.68 -0.29 1.84
C LEU A 55 -2.15 -1.14 0.65
N HIS A 56 -1.90 -0.66 -0.56
CA HIS A 56 -2.10 -1.44 -1.79
C HIS A 56 -0.92 -2.39 -1.96
N PHE A 57 -1.18 -3.69 -2.04
CA PHE A 57 -0.15 -4.70 -2.24
C PHE A 57 -0.52 -5.65 -3.39
N TRP A 58 -0.03 -5.32 -4.58
CA TRP A 58 -0.29 -6.04 -5.82
C TRP A 58 -1.79 -6.25 -6.11
N THR A 59 -2.35 -7.43 -5.90
CA THR A 59 -3.79 -7.72 -6.07
C THR A 59 -4.59 -7.67 -4.77
N SER A 60 -3.93 -7.32 -3.65
CA SER A 60 -4.48 -7.37 -2.30
C SER A 60 -4.41 -6.02 -1.58
N LEU A 61 -5.13 -5.93 -0.47
CA LEU A 61 -5.05 -4.85 0.51
C LEU A 61 -4.40 -5.38 1.78
N ARG A 62 -3.55 -4.58 2.41
CA ARG A 62 -2.93 -4.86 3.71
C ARG A 62 -3.07 -3.66 4.64
N CYS A 63 -2.90 -3.89 5.94
CA CYS A 63 -2.93 -2.85 6.94
C CYS A 63 -1.57 -2.74 7.64
N SER A 64 -1.06 -1.51 7.78
CA SER A 64 -0.04 -1.21 8.78
C SER A 64 -0.72 -0.76 10.07
N CYS A 65 -0.47 -1.50 11.13
CA CYS A 65 -1.00 -1.22 12.47
C CYS A 65 0.08 -0.64 13.41
N GLU A 66 1.30 -0.39 12.93
CA GLU A 66 2.46 0.00 13.75
C GLU A 66 2.24 1.30 14.54
N MET A 67 1.42 2.22 14.01
CA MET A 67 1.06 3.47 14.69
C MET A 67 -0.23 3.37 15.52
N THR A 68 -0.68 2.16 15.84
CA THR A 68 -1.90 1.89 16.61
C THR A 68 -1.59 0.95 17.78
N THR A 69 -2.50 0.84 18.73
CA THR A 69 -2.42 -0.16 19.81
C THR A 69 -3.12 -1.49 19.44
N PHE A 70 -3.35 -1.71 18.14
CA PHE A 70 -4.12 -2.83 17.61
C PHE A 70 -3.27 -3.68 16.67
N THR A 71 -3.67 -4.95 16.51
CA THR A 71 -3.00 -5.95 15.68
C THR A 71 -4.02 -6.72 14.81
N GLY A 72 -3.54 -7.74 14.11
CA GLY A 72 -4.30 -8.54 13.15
C GLY A 72 -4.39 -7.89 11.77
N ASN A 73 -4.86 -8.65 10.78
CA ASN A 73 -4.80 -8.29 9.35
C ASN A 73 -5.54 -6.99 8.98
N ARG A 74 -6.42 -6.50 9.86
CA ARG A 74 -7.19 -5.26 9.68
C ARG A 74 -7.09 -4.32 10.88
N CYS A 75 -6.10 -4.51 11.76
CA CYS A 75 -5.96 -3.77 13.01
C CYS A 75 -7.22 -3.84 13.89
N HIS A 76 -7.85 -5.03 13.95
CA HIS A 76 -9.14 -5.23 14.63
C HIS A 76 -9.01 -5.92 15.99
N LEU A 77 -7.82 -6.44 16.30
CA LEU A 77 -7.53 -7.11 17.57
C LEU A 77 -6.77 -6.14 18.47
N PRO A 78 -7.02 -6.13 19.79
CA PRO A 78 -6.11 -5.49 20.74
C PRO A 78 -4.73 -6.16 20.69
N SER A 79 -3.67 -5.37 20.83
CA SER A 79 -2.30 -5.89 20.83
C SER A 79 -1.87 -6.51 22.15
#